data_AF-A0A6J4J306-F1
#
_entry.id   AF-A0A6J4J306-F1
#
_cell.length_a   1.000
_cell.length_b   1.000
_cell.length_c   1.000
_cell.angle_alpha   90.00
_cell.angle_beta   90.00
_cell.angle_gamma   90.00
#
_symmetry.space_group_name_H-M   'P 1'
#
loop_
_entity.id
_entity.type
_entity.pdbx_description
1 polymer ?
#
loop_
_entity_poly.entity_id
_entity_poly.type
_entity_poly.pdbx_seq_one_letter_code
_entity_poly.pdbx_strand_id
1 'polypeptide(L)'
;MRPRQDSSEQAIEEYRAPHRAGNGTGVRHVDGVTARRIVEVGDARTIVVRPRIPSWYKVLLGLSLALNLLVLLVLFLVGGTAYRFYRAFSGEISALATTSPAEERLASLGRDPAAAADFTVNTARQGVGETLAAMQELQNATIRGQIPIDQQLPLQLTVPVDTNTTVSTNAPVPLTVPAQLTLPGGGGALNGIISFSLPAGLQMPVHLGFTVPVSGTVPARFDVPVNIPLRETELSGPFARLQRLLEPAATFLRADER
;
A
#
# COMPACT_ATOMS: atom_id res chain seq x y z
N MET A 1 8.14 48.13 -13.62
CA MET A 1 9.16 48.10 -14.71
C MET A 1 9.26 46.68 -15.26
N ARG A 2 8.69 46.44 -16.45
CA ARG A 2 9.20 45.49 -17.46
C ARG A 2 10.24 46.25 -18.32
N PRO A 3 11.04 45.68 -19.26
CA PRO A 3 11.02 44.33 -19.87
C PRO A 3 12.43 43.70 -20.17
N ARG A 4 12.42 42.64 -21.01
CA ARG A 4 13.45 42.10 -21.96
C ARG A 4 14.48 41.10 -21.41
N GLN A 5 14.59 39.84 -21.87
CA GLN A 5 14.69 39.27 -23.25
C GLN A 5 16.03 39.67 -23.90
N ASP A 6 17.00 38.76 -24.00
CA ASP A 6 17.30 38.02 -25.24
C ASP A 6 18.50 37.06 -25.13
N SER A 7 18.36 35.94 -25.84
CA SER A 7 19.33 35.22 -26.68
C SER A 7 20.84 35.38 -26.45
N SER A 8 21.50 34.24 -26.27
CA SER A 8 22.93 34.06 -26.55
C SER A 8 23.11 32.99 -27.62
N GLU A 9 23.09 33.44 -28.88
CA GLU A 9 23.89 32.89 -29.99
C GLU A 9 25.37 33.19 -29.72
N GLN A 10 26.24 32.19 -29.93
CA GLN A 10 27.67 32.24 -30.30
C GLN A 10 28.22 30.81 -30.02
N ALA A 11 29.00 30.14 -30.87
CA ALA A 11 30.03 30.67 -31.75
C ALA A 11 30.23 29.77 -32.99
N ILE A 12 30.75 30.43 -34.02
CA ILE A 12 31.23 29.93 -35.30
C ILE A 12 32.76 29.87 -35.22
N GLU A 13 33.38 28.80 -35.70
CA GLU A 13 34.80 28.75 -36.12
C GLU A 13 34.91 27.58 -37.11
N GLU A 14 34.82 27.79 -38.43
CA GLU A 14 35.86 28.28 -39.35
C GLU A 14 37.12 27.40 -39.40
N TYR A 15 37.14 26.41 -40.32
CA TYR A 15 38.39 25.96 -40.94
C TYR A 15 38.20 25.37 -42.36
N ARG A 16 38.47 26.24 -43.33
CA ARG A 16 39.11 26.09 -44.66
C ARG A 16 39.18 24.71 -45.38
N ALA A 17 38.74 24.74 -46.65
CA ALA A 17 38.77 23.71 -47.70
C ALA A 17 40.18 23.37 -48.26
N PRO A 18 40.31 22.40 -49.20
CA PRO A 18 40.19 22.77 -50.62
C PRO A 18 39.54 21.72 -51.56
N HIS A 19 39.11 22.23 -52.71
CA HIS A 19 38.51 21.56 -53.86
C HIS A 19 39.29 20.36 -54.42
N ARG A 20 38.54 19.33 -54.87
CA ARG A 20 38.86 18.58 -56.09
C ARG A 20 37.59 18.14 -56.81
N ALA A 21 37.57 18.43 -58.11
CA ALA A 21 36.43 18.32 -59.01
C ALA A 21 36.16 16.87 -59.48
N GLY A 22 34.87 16.61 -59.73
CA GLY A 22 34.36 15.83 -60.87
C GLY A 22 34.59 14.31 -60.88
N ASN A 23 33.53 13.52 -60.69
CA ASN A 23 32.80 12.94 -61.82
C ASN A 23 31.49 12.29 -61.33
N GLY A 24 30.44 12.39 -62.15
CA GLY A 24 29.07 12.06 -61.76
C GLY A 24 28.70 10.57 -61.76
N THR A 25 27.42 10.38 -61.41
CA THR A 25 26.52 9.24 -61.62
C THR A 25 26.46 8.16 -60.54
N GLY A 26 25.24 7.93 -60.05
CA GLY A 26 24.85 6.73 -59.30
C GLY A 26 24.22 7.01 -57.94
N VAL A 27 22.96 7.49 -57.94
CA VAL A 27 22.08 7.34 -56.78
C VAL A 27 21.92 5.84 -56.50
N ARG A 28 22.24 5.38 -55.29
CA ARG A 28 21.71 4.10 -54.79
C ARG A 28 21.48 4.17 -53.29
N HIS A 29 20.24 4.49 -52.94
CA HIS A 29 19.63 4.15 -51.67
C HIS A 29 19.65 2.62 -51.54
N VAL A 30 20.26 2.10 -50.48
CA VAL A 30 19.98 0.75 -49.97
C VAL A 30 19.99 0.82 -48.45
N ASP A 31 18.79 0.95 -47.89
CA ASP A 31 18.44 0.46 -46.57
C ASP A 31 18.80 -1.01 -46.44
N GLY A 32 19.31 -1.42 -45.29
CA GLY A 32 19.44 -2.84 -44.99
C GLY A 32 20.63 -3.17 -44.11
N VAL A 33 20.34 -3.30 -42.82
CA VAL A 33 21.18 -3.94 -41.80
C VAL A 33 21.52 -5.36 -42.24
N THR A 34 22.62 -5.55 -42.98
CA THR A 34 23.29 -6.84 -43.15
C THR A 34 24.76 -6.59 -43.45
N ALA A 35 25.56 -6.34 -42.41
CA ALA A 35 27.00 -6.20 -42.51
C ALA A 35 27.66 -7.56 -42.82
N ARG A 36 27.66 -7.95 -44.10
CA ARG A 36 28.46 -9.06 -44.63
C ARG A 36 29.88 -8.55 -44.86
N ARG A 37 30.73 -8.56 -43.82
CA ARG A 37 32.15 -8.22 -43.96
C ARG A 37 32.88 -9.43 -44.56
N ILE A 38 33.08 -9.42 -45.87
CA ILE A 38 33.99 -10.34 -46.54
C ILE A 38 35.37 -9.69 -46.48
N VAL A 39 36.26 -10.24 -45.66
CA VAL A 39 37.68 -9.85 -45.66
C VAL A 39 38.41 -10.94 -46.45
N GLU A 40 38.87 -10.61 -47.65
CA GLU A 40 39.80 -11.46 -48.40
C GLU A 40 41.20 -11.28 -47.80
N VAL A 41 41.73 -12.35 -47.23
CA VAL A 41 43.15 -12.53 -46.97
C VAL A 41 43.58 -13.72 -47.80
N GLY A 42 44.69 -13.58 -48.53
CA GLY A 42 45.10 -14.47 -49.62
C GLY A 42 45.05 -15.97 -49.33
N ASP A 43 44.84 -16.71 -50.42
CA ASP A 43 45.02 -18.16 -50.66
C ASP A 43 44.70 -19.17 -49.55
N ALA A 44 43.74 -18.86 -48.68
CA ALA A 44 43.23 -19.78 -47.68
C ALA A 44 41.72 -19.99 -47.82
N ARG A 45 41.34 -21.27 -47.96
CA ARG A 45 39.97 -21.81 -48.01
C ARG A 45 38.97 -20.94 -47.24
N THR A 46 37.89 -20.55 -47.92
CA THR A 46 36.71 -19.90 -47.33
C THR A 46 36.22 -20.66 -46.09
N ILE A 47 36.53 -20.13 -44.91
CA ILE A 47 35.94 -20.60 -43.66
C ILE A 47 34.60 -19.90 -43.52
N VAL A 48 33.52 -20.58 -43.95
CA VAL A 48 32.16 -20.13 -43.69
C VAL A 48 31.86 -20.38 -42.22
N VAL A 49 32.18 -19.41 -41.37
CA VAL A 49 31.78 -19.42 -39.96
C VAL A 49 30.26 -19.23 -39.91
N ARG A 50 29.51 -20.32 -39.73
CA ARG A 50 28.09 -20.22 -39.37
C ARG A 50 28.04 -19.84 -37.89
N PRO A 51 27.52 -18.66 -37.50
CA PRO A 51 27.34 -18.35 -36.09
C PRO A 51 26.32 -19.34 -35.51
N ARG A 52 26.81 -20.32 -34.75
CA ARG A 52 25.97 -21.28 -34.05
C ARG A 52 25.46 -20.59 -32.80
N ILE A 53 24.29 -20.00 -32.90
CA ILE A 53 23.59 -19.41 -31.75
C ILE A 53 23.54 -20.49 -30.66
N PRO A 54 24.12 -20.24 -29.48
CA PRO A 54 24.08 -21.17 -28.36
C PRO A 54 22.63 -21.56 -28.04
N SER A 55 22.39 -22.83 -27.72
CA SER A 55 21.05 -23.33 -27.43
C SER A 55 20.35 -22.55 -26.32
N TRP A 56 21.10 -22.07 -25.32
CA TRP A 56 20.58 -21.25 -24.22
C TRP A 56 19.97 -19.93 -24.70
N TYR A 57 20.53 -19.30 -25.73
CA TYR A 57 20.01 -18.04 -26.27
C TYR A 57 18.68 -18.24 -27.00
N LYS A 58 18.48 -19.41 -27.64
CA LYS A 58 17.19 -19.79 -28.25
C LYS A 58 16.09 -19.99 -27.19
N VAL A 59 16.46 -20.56 -26.04
CA VAL A 59 15.54 -20.73 -24.90
C VAL A 59 15.13 -19.37 -24.32
N LEU A 60 16.09 -18.46 -24.12
CA LEU A 60 15.79 -17.11 -23.64
C LEU A 60 14.91 -16.31 -24.62
N LEU A 61 15.16 -16.43 -25.91
CA LEU A 61 14.34 -15.78 -26.94
C LEU A 61 12.89 -16.32 -26.92
N GLY A 62 12.73 -17.64 -26.80
CA GLY A 62 11.42 -18.28 -26.66
C GLY A 62 10.68 -17.85 -25.39
N LEU A 63 11.39 -17.76 -24.25
CA LEU A 63 10.82 -17.32 -22.98
C LEU A 63 10.35 -15.86 -23.04
N SER A 64 11.16 -14.96 -23.61
CA SER A 64 10.81 -13.54 -23.77
C SER A 64 9.56 -13.35 -24.64
N LEU A 65 9.45 -14.13 -25.72
CA LEU A 65 8.30 -14.08 -26.60
C LEU A 65 7.03 -14.64 -25.94
N ALA A 66 7.15 -15.72 -25.16
CA ALA A 66 6.06 -16.28 -24.38
C ALA A 66 5.57 -15.31 -23.28
N LEU A 67 6.49 -14.63 -22.59
CA LEU A 67 6.14 -13.65 -21.56
C LEU A 67 5.39 -12.45 -22.14
N ASN A 68 5.85 -11.92 -23.28
CA ASN A 68 5.17 -10.82 -23.97
C ASN A 68 3.77 -11.22 -24.45
N LEU A 69 3.60 -12.44 -24.98
CA LEU A 69 2.27 -12.97 -25.35
C LEU A 69 1.36 -13.12 -24.14
N LEU A 70 1.90 -13.53 -22.98
CA LEU A 70 1.13 -13.66 -21.74
C LEU A 70 0.67 -12.29 -21.23
N VAL A 71 1.53 -11.28 -21.27
CA VAL A 71 1.16 -9.90 -20.91
C VAL A 71 0.05 -9.38 -21.85
N LEU A 72 0.18 -9.58 -23.16
CA LEU A 72 -0.85 -9.20 -24.13
C LEU A 72 -2.18 -9.93 -23.89
N LEU A 73 -2.14 -11.21 -23.53
CA LEU A 73 -3.33 -12.01 -23.23
C LEU A 73 -4.03 -11.52 -21.95
N VAL A 74 -3.27 -11.17 -20.91
CA VAL A 74 -3.81 -10.56 -19.68
C VAL A 74 -4.43 -9.20 -19.99
N LEU A 75 -3.77 -8.36 -20.78
CA LEU A 75 -4.27 -7.05 -21.19
C LEU A 75 -5.55 -7.17 -22.04
N PHE A 76 -5.64 -8.19 -22.89
CA PHE A 76 -6.85 -8.48 -23.68
C PHE A 76 -8.00 -9.02 -22.82
N LEU A 77 -7.71 -9.87 -21.83
CA LEU A 77 -8.70 -10.37 -20.88
C LEU A 77 -9.25 -9.25 -19.98
N VAL A 78 -8.37 -8.44 -19.39
CA VAL A 78 -8.74 -7.30 -18.53
C VAL A 78 -9.37 -6.17 -19.33
N GLY A 79 -8.82 -5.86 -20.51
CA GLY A 79 -9.38 -4.88 -21.43
C GLY A 79 -10.72 -5.32 -22.01
N GLY A 80 -10.91 -6.61 -22.28
CA GLY A 80 -12.17 -7.18 -22.76
C GLY A 80 -13.27 -7.14 -21.71
N THR A 81 -12.96 -7.43 -20.43
CA THR A 81 -13.92 -7.29 -19.33
C THR A 81 -14.26 -5.83 -19.07
N ALA A 82 -13.27 -4.93 -19.09
CA ALA A 82 -13.47 -3.49 -18.99
C ALA A 82 -14.31 -2.93 -20.16
N TYR A 83 -14.08 -3.40 -21.39
CA TYR A 83 -14.84 -2.98 -22.58
C TYR A 83 -16.27 -3.47 -22.54
N ARG A 84 -16.53 -4.69 -22.05
CA ARG A 84 -17.90 -5.20 -21.86
C ARG A 84 -18.66 -4.44 -20.78
N PHE A 85 -18.00 -4.08 -19.69
CA PHE A 85 -18.57 -3.23 -18.64
C PHE A 85 -18.82 -1.80 -19.16
N TYR A 86 -17.86 -1.20 -19.86
CA TYR A 86 -18.03 0.12 -20.48
C TYR A 86 -19.17 0.11 -21.49
N ARG A 87 -19.31 -0.94 -22.32
CA ARG A 87 -20.41 -1.03 -23.28
C ARG A 87 -21.77 -1.19 -22.59
N ALA A 88 -21.86 -2.01 -21.53
CA ALA A 88 -23.09 -2.15 -20.74
C ALA A 88 -23.49 -0.83 -20.05
N PHE A 89 -22.53 -0.17 -19.40
CA PHE A 89 -22.73 1.13 -18.74
C PHE A 89 -23.05 2.24 -19.76
N SER A 90 -22.41 2.24 -20.93
CA SER A 90 -22.70 3.20 -22.01
C SER A 90 -24.07 2.97 -22.66
N GLY A 91 -24.58 1.73 -22.66
CA GLY A 91 -25.93 1.41 -23.13
C GLY A 91 -27.01 1.98 -22.20
N GLU A 92 -26.81 1.90 -20.89
CA GLU A 92 -27.69 2.52 -19.88
C GLU A 92 -27.63 4.06 -19.92
N ILE A 93 -26.45 4.64 -20.13
CA ILE A 93 -26.30 6.10 -20.30
C ILE A 93 -26.89 6.57 -21.64
N SER A 94 -26.77 5.78 -22.70
CA SER A 94 -27.36 6.12 -24.01
C SER A 94 -28.89 6.01 -23.99
N ALA A 95 -29.46 5.10 -23.20
CA ALA A 95 -30.89 5.05 -22.93
C ALA A 95 -31.39 6.23 -22.07
N LEU A 96 -30.52 6.85 -21.27
CA LEU A 96 -30.79 8.13 -20.59
C LEU A 96 -30.60 9.35 -21.52
N ALA A 97 -29.85 9.21 -22.63
CA ALA A 97 -29.51 10.32 -23.53
C ALA A 97 -30.41 10.43 -24.77
N THR A 98 -31.12 9.37 -25.17
CA THR A 98 -32.03 9.39 -26.34
C THR A 98 -33.38 10.08 -26.07
N THR A 99 -33.61 10.53 -24.84
CA THR A 99 -34.59 11.57 -24.50
C THR A 99 -33.89 12.60 -23.61
N SER A 100 -32.78 13.15 -24.10
CA SER A 100 -32.26 14.38 -23.55
C SER A 100 -33.39 15.42 -23.58
N PRO A 101 -33.92 15.87 -22.43
CA PRO A 101 -34.97 16.88 -22.43
C PRO A 101 -34.45 18.19 -23.03
N ALA A 102 -33.14 18.33 -23.28
CA ALA A 102 -32.55 19.49 -23.93
C ALA A 102 -32.91 19.64 -25.41
N GLU A 103 -33.14 18.54 -26.16
CA GLU A 103 -33.55 18.65 -27.57
C GLU A 103 -35.03 19.05 -27.69
N GLU A 104 -35.89 18.51 -26.84
CA GLU A 104 -37.29 18.92 -26.75
C GLU A 104 -37.43 20.36 -26.21
N ARG A 105 -36.51 20.81 -25.34
CA ARG A 105 -36.35 22.22 -24.89
C ARG A 105 -36.00 23.16 -26.04
N LEU A 106 -35.02 22.82 -26.89
CA LEU A 106 -34.66 23.66 -28.04
C LEU A 106 -35.79 23.74 -29.08
N ALA A 107 -36.53 22.65 -29.28
CA ALA A 107 -37.69 22.61 -30.17
C ALA A 107 -38.91 23.38 -29.62
N SER A 108 -39.12 23.41 -28.30
CA SER A 108 -40.20 24.18 -27.64
C SER A 108 -39.87 25.67 -27.50
N LEU A 109 -38.60 26.04 -27.27
CA LEU A 109 -38.10 27.43 -27.34
C LEU A 109 -38.41 28.10 -28.68
N GLY A 110 -38.42 27.33 -29.77
CA GLY A 110 -38.78 27.82 -31.10
C GLY A 110 -40.28 27.98 -31.37
N ARG A 111 -41.16 27.36 -30.55
CA ARG A 111 -42.63 27.44 -30.70
C ARG A 111 -43.27 28.43 -29.73
N ASP A 112 -42.83 28.45 -28.48
CA ASP A 112 -43.35 29.32 -27.44
C ASP A 112 -42.23 29.71 -26.47
N PRO A 113 -41.62 30.90 -26.67
CA PRO A 113 -40.51 31.34 -25.82
C PRO A 113 -40.94 31.63 -24.37
N ALA A 114 -42.23 31.89 -24.10
CA ALA A 114 -42.74 32.15 -22.76
C ALA A 114 -42.90 30.84 -21.97
N ALA A 115 -43.54 29.83 -22.57
CA ALA A 115 -43.69 28.51 -21.95
C ALA A 115 -42.33 27.82 -21.67
N ALA A 116 -41.33 28.06 -22.53
CA ALA A 116 -39.99 27.54 -22.33
C ALA A 116 -39.21 28.26 -21.21
N ALA A 117 -39.44 29.57 -21.03
CA ALA A 117 -38.86 30.32 -19.93
C ALA A 117 -39.40 29.83 -18.58
N ASP A 118 -40.72 29.67 -18.45
CA ASP A 118 -41.37 29.17 -17.23
C ASP A 118 -40.89 27.77 -16.85
N PHE A 119 -40.79 26.87 -17.82
CA PHE A 119 -40.26 25.53 -17.61
C PHE A 119 -38.78 25.52 -17.16
N THR A 120 -37.95 26.40 -17.75
CA THR A 120 -36.51 26.50 -17.40
C THR A 120 -36.33 27.02 -15.98
N VAL A 121 -37.08 28.05 -15.59
CA VAL A 121 -37.00 28.62 -14.24
C VAL A 121 -37.53 27.62 -13.20
N ASN A 122 -38.62 26.91 -13.49
CA ASN A 122 -39.14 25.85 -12.60
C ASN A 122 -38.17 24.68 -12.44
N THR A 123 -37.50 24.26 -13.51
CA THR A 123 -36.46 23.22 -13.43
C THR A 123 -35.26 23.70 -12.62
N ALA A 124 -34.84 24.96 -12.79
CA ALA A 124 -33.75 25.54 -12.01
C ALA A 124 -34.11 25.66 -10.52
N ARG A 125 -35.35 26.07 -10.19
CA ARG A 125 -35.88 26.09 -8.82
C ARG A 125 -35.81 24.71 -8.18
N GLN A 126 -36.32 23.70 -8.89
CA GLN A 126 -36.32 22.33 -8.41
C GLN A 126 -34.90 21.81 -8.20
N GLY A 127 -34.01 21.96 -9.19
CA GLY A 127 -32.63 21.48 -9.09
C GLY A 127 -31.82 22.14 -7.96
N VAL A 128 -31.98 23.45 -7.76
CA VAL A 128 -31.33 24.15 -6.64
C VAL A 128 -31.93 23.72 -5.30
N GLY A 129 -33.25 23.53 -5.22
CA GLY A 129 -33.92 23.02 -4.03
C GLY A 129 -33.46 21.62 -3.65
N GLU A 130 -33.41 20.70 -4.62
CA GLU A 130 -32.93 19.32 -4.44
C GLU A 130 -31.45 19.29 -4.02
N THR A 131 -30.61 20.13 -4.61
CA THR A 131 -29.18 20.21 -4.26
C THR A 131 -28.99 20.68 -2.82
N LEU A 132 -29.73 21.71 -2.39
CA LEU A 132 -29.69 22.20 -1.01
C LEU A 132 -30.18 21.15 -0.01
N ALA A 133 -31.25 20.42 -0.35
CA ALA A 133 -31.77 19.32 0.46
C ALA A 133 -30.74 18.19 0.59
N ALA A 134 -30.15 17.74 -0.52
CA ALA A 134 -29.10 16.71 -0.52
C ALA A 134 -27.87 17.13 0.31
N MET A 135 -27.46 18.40 0.25
CA MET A 135 -26.36 18.90 1.11
C MET A 135 -26.73 18.88 2.59
N GLN A 136 -27.98 19.17 2.95
CA GLN A 136 -28.45 19.11 4.33
C GLN A 136 -28.51 17.67 4.85
N GLU A 137 -28.92 16.72 4.00
CA GLU A 137 -28.85 15.29 4.30
C GLU A 137 -27.41 14.82 4.51
N LEU A 138 -26.49 15.23 3.63
CA LEU A 138 -25.06 14.92 3.76
C LEU A 138 -24.45 15.48 5.04
N GLN A 139 -24.81 16.69 5.46
CA GLN A 139 -24.34 17.24 6.74
C GLN A 139 -24.79 16.40 7.95
N ASN A 140 -25.99 15.81 7.88
CA ASN A 140 -26.54 14.97 8.93
C ASN A 140 -26.15 13.49 8.82
N ALA A 141 -25.46 13.09 7.74
CA ALA A 141 -25.02 11.72 7.55
C ALA A 141 -23.89 11.33 8.52
N THR A 142 -23.78 10.03 8.78
CA THR A 142 -22.76 9.46 9.67
C THR A 142 -21.95 8.40 8.94
N ILE A 143 -20.63 8.49 8.98
CA ILE A 143 -19.73 7.41 8.55
C ILE A 143 -19.64 6.38 9.67
N ARG A 144 -19.94 5.12 9.36
CA ARG A 144 -19.82 4.00 10.28
C ARG A 144 -18.74 3.05 9.78
N GLY A 145 -17.85 2.63 10.67
CA GLY A 145 -16.76 1.74 10.34
C GLY A 145 -16.29 0.93 11.53
N GLN A 146 -15.44 -0.05 11.26
CA GLN A 146 -14.72 -0.80 12.27
C GLN A 146 -13.23 -0.57 12.04
N ILE A 147 -12.53 -0.13 13.07
CA ILE A 147 -11.07 0.03 13.03
C ILE A 147 -10.46 -1.19 13.70
N PRO A 148 -9.78 -2.07 12.95
CA PRO A 148 -9.09 -3.21 13.54
C PRO A 148 -7.87 -2.70 14.30
N ILE A 149 -7.74 -3.09 15.56
CA ILE A 149 -6.54 -2.85 16.36
C ILE A 149 -5.82 -4.19 16.51
N ASP A 150 -4.56 -4.26 16.06
CA ASP A 150 -3.65 -5.38 16.30
C ASP A 150 -2.39 -4.81 16.97
N GLN A 151 -2.30 -4.98 18.29
CA GLN A 151 -1.21 -4.43 19.09
C GLN A 151 -0.62 -5.48 20.03
N GLN A 152 0.68 -5.40 20.27
CA GLN A 152 1.35 -6.22 21.28
C GLN A 152 1.43 -5.45 22.60
N LEU A 153 0.76 -5.94 23.64
CA LEU A 153 0.81 -5.36 24.97
C LEU A 153 1.95 -5.97 25.78
N PRO A 154 2.86 -5.17 26.36
CA PRO A 154 3.89 -5.69 27.25
C PRO A 154 3.26 -6.16 28.57
N LEU A 155 3.62 -7.36 29.00
CA LEU A 155 3.22 -7.93 30.27
C LEU A 155 4.47 -8.09 31.15
N GLN A 156 4.39 -7.53 32.36
CA GLN A 156 5.38 -7.75 33.42
C GLN A 156 4.63 -8.28 34.64
N LEU A 157 4.81 -9.58 34.92
CA LEU A 157 4.21 -10.26 36.05
C LEU A 157 5.31 -10.71 37.00
N THR A 158 5.01 -10.72 38.29
CA THR A 158 5.89 -11.22 39.32
C THR A 158 5.17 -12.35 40.03
N VAL A 159 5.62 -13.59 39.82
CA VAL A 159 4.97 -14.79 40.34
C VAL A 159 5.71 -15.24 41.60
N PRO A 160 5.07 -15.20 42.79
CA PRO A 160 5.64 -15.80 43.97
C PRO A 160 5.54 -17.32 43.87
N VAL A 161 6.66 -18.01 44.09
CA VAL A 161 6.74 -19.47 44.19
C VAL A 161 7.06 -19.80 45.63
N ASP A 162 6.17 -20.59 46.25
CA ASP A 162 6.33 -21.10 47.62
C ASP A 162 6.06 -22.61 47.58
N THR A 163 7.13 -23.41 47.60
CA THR A 163 7.03 -24.86 47.40
C THR A 163 7.98 -25.60 48.33
N ASN A 164 7.49 -26.66 48.96
CA ASN A 164 8.33 -27.63 49.65
C ASN A 164 8.86 -28.66 48.65
N THR A 165 10.18 -28.82 48.57
CA THR A 165 10.80 -29.82 47.68
C THR A 165 11.86 -30.62 48.44
N THR A 166 12.20 -31.79 47.91
CA THR A 166 13.26 -32.63 48.45
C THR A 166 14.51 -32.45 47.58
N VAL A 167 15.57 -31.87 48.14
CA VAL A 167 16.86 -31.73 47.46
C VAL A 167 17.79 -32.87 47.86
N SER A 168 18.64 -33.33 46.94
CA SER A 168 19.70 -34.29 47.23
C SER A 168 21.06 -33.60 47.27
N THR A 169 21.92 -34.01 48.21
CA THR A 169 23.31 -33.57 48.24
C THR A 169 24.06 -34.14 47.03
N ASN A 170 24.70 -33.29 46.22
CA ASN A 170 25.49 -33.73 45.05
C ASN A 170 26.93 -34.13 45.42
N ALA A 171 27.42 -33.65 46.56
CA ALA A 171 28.75 -33.90 47.10
C ALA A 171 28.68 -34.00 48.63
N PRO A 172 29.71 -34.58 49.29
CA PRO A 172 29.75 -34.64 50.74
C PRO A 172 29.72 -33.25 51.37
N VAL A 173 28.77 -33.00 52.29
CA VAL A 173 28.61 -31.71 52.97
C VAL A 173 29.14 -31.83 54.41
N PRO A 174 30.28 -31.19 54.76
CA PRO A 174 30.78 -31.22 56.12
C PRO A 174 29.87 -30.41 57.05
N LEU A 175 29.49 -31.00 58.19
CA LEU A 175 28.73 -30.39 59.26
C LEU A 175 29.51 -30.46 60.56
N THR A 176 29.41 -29.40 61.34
CA THR A 176 30.01 -29.30 62.66
C THR A 176 28.91 -28.89 63.64
N VAL A 177 28.53 -29.78 64.55
CA VAL A 177 27.43 -29.54 65.49
C VAL A 177 27.85 -29.80 66.94
N PRO A 178 27.33 -29.04 67.90
CA PRO A 178 27.46 -29.38 69.31
C PRO A 178 26.61 -30.62 69.61
N ALA A 179 27.19 -31.59 70.30
CA ALA A 179 26.51 -32.81 70.70
C ALA A 179 26.89 -33.21 72.12
N GLN A 180 25.96 -33.85 72.82
CA GLN A 180 26.17 -34.43 74.14
C GLN A 180 26.40 -35.94 73.99
N LEU A 181 27.60 -36.41 74.33
CA LEU A 181 27.92 -37.83 74.36
C LEU A 181 27.72 -38.38 75.78
N THR A 182 26.78 -39.30 75.95
CA THR A 182 26.62 -40.07 77.19
C THR A 182 27.54 -41.29 77.17
N LEU A 183 28.44 -41.37 78.15
CA LEU A 183 29.38 -42.48 78.29
C LEU A 183 28.68 -43.69 78.93
N PRO A 184 28.71 -44.88 78.31
CA PRO A 184 28.13 -46.09 78.92
C PRO A 184 28.88 -46.45 80.22
N GLY A 185 28.15 -46.95 81.22
CA GLY A 185 28.73 -47.35 82.52
C GLY A 185 28.73 -46.27 83.61
N GLY A 186 27.93 -45.21 83.49
CA GLY A 186 27.78 -44.18 84.53
C GLY A 186 28.81 -43.04 84.47
N GLY A 187 29.56 -42.93 83.38
CA GLY A 187 30.63 -41.93 83.20
C GLY A 187 30.18 -40.49 82.93
N GLY A 188 28.89 -40.17 83.08
CA GLY A 188 28.35 -38.82 82.84
C GLY A 188 28.16 -38.46 81.37
N ALA A 189 27.94 -37.18 81.11
CA ALA A 189 27.68 -36.63 79.78
C ALA A 189 28.72 -35.57 79.40
N LEU A 190 29.35 -35.74 78.24
CA LEU A 190 30.36 -34.84 77.69
C LEU A 190 29.73 -33.97 76.60
N ASN A 191 29.83 -32.65 76.75
CA ASN A 191 29.43 -31.72 75.70
C ASN A 191 30.65 -31.43 74.82
N GLY A 192 30.55 -31.73 73.53
CA GLY A 192 31.64 -31.54 72.57
C GLY A 192 31.15 -31.11 71.20
N ILE A 193 32.09 -30.74 70.34
CA ILE A 193 31.81 -30.42 68.93
C ILE A 193 32.18 -31.65 68.10
N ILE A 194 31.24 -32.18 67.32
CA ILE A 194 31.46 -33.29 66.40
C ILE A 194 31.45 -32.76 64.98
N SER A 195 32.46 -33.13 64.19
CA SER A 195 32.47 -32.93 62.75
C SER A 195 32.13 -34.24 62.03
N PHE A 196 31.12 -34.21 61.16
CA PHE A 196 30.75 -35.34 60.30
C PHE A 196 30.39 -34.83 58.91
N SER A 197 30.48 -35.69 57.90
CA SER A 197 30.15 -35.33 56.51
C SER A 197 28.87 -36.02 56.10
N LEU A 198 27.87 -35.25 55.65
CA LEU A 198 26.68 -35.82 55.03
C LEU A 198 27.09 -36.44 53.69
N PRO A 199 26.81 -37.73 53.43
CA PRO A 199 27.16 -38.35 52.16
C PRO A 199 26.39 -37.73 51.00
N ALA A 200 26.93 -37.86 49.79
CA ALA A 200 26.20 -37.54 48.57
C ALA A 200 24.95 -38.43 48.45
N GLY A 201 23.86 -37.89 47.92
CA GLY A 201 22.58 -38.59 47.73
C GLY A 201 21.63 -38.52 48.94
N LEU A 202 21.99 -37.81 50.01
CA LEU A 202 21.07 -37.61 51.15
C LEU A 202 19.96 -36.64 50.73
N GLN A 203 18.71 -37.11 50.85
CA GLN A 203 17.51 -36.37 50.53
C GLN A 203 17.09 -35.51 51.73
N MET A 204 16.98 -34.20 51.54
CA MET A 204 16.57 -33.24 52.56
C MET A 204 15.34 -32.47 52.11
N PRO A 205 14.26 -32.43 52.91
CA PRO A 205 13.14 -31.55 52.65
C PRO A 205 13.55 -30.10 52.90
N VAL A 206 13.30 -29.23 51.94
CA VAL A 206 13.56 -27.79 52.03
C VAL A 206 12.35 -27.00 51.56
N HIS A 207 12.17 -25.82 52.16
CA HIS A 207 11.19 -24.84 51.72
C HIS A 207 11.86 -23.86 50.75
N LEU A 208 11.29 -23.69 49.56
CA LEU A 208 11.76 -22.75 48.56
C LEU A 208 10.72 -21.62 48.40
N GLY A 209 11.05 -20.45 48.95
CA GLY A 209 10.32 -19.21 48.73
C GLY A 209 11.12 -18.26 47.84
N PHE A 210 10.74 -18.10 46.58
CA PHE A 210 11.38 -17.16 45.66
C PHE A 210 10.38 -16.53 44.71
N THR A 211 10.77 -15.41 44.10
CA THR A 211 9.91 -14.65 43.21
C THR A 211 10.46 -14.71 41.79
N VAL A 212 9.62 -15.12 40.84
CA VAL A 212 10.00 -15.24 39.42
C VAL A 212 9.41 -14.07 38.64
N PRO A 213 10.25 -13.20 38.06
CA PRO A 213 9.77 -12.21 37.11
C PRO A 213 9.46 -12.89 35.76
N VAL A 214 8.26 -12.67 35.25
CA VAL A 214 7.82 -13.12 33.93
C VAL A 214 7.58 -11.87 33.08
N SER A 215 8.36 -11.72 32.02
CA SER A 215 8.19 -10.67 31.01
C SER A 215 7.78 -11.29 29.69
N GLY A 216 6.77 -10.74 29.04
CA GLY A 216 6.32 -11.20 27.74
C GLY A 216 5.50 -10.16 27.00
N THR A 217 5.01 -10.52 25.82
CA THR A 217 4.04 -9.72 25.06
C THR A 217 2.79 -10.56 24.78
N VAL A 218 1.62 -9.93 24.91
CA VAL A 218 0.33 -10.57 24.62
C VAL A 218 -0.28 -9.84 23.42
N PRO A 219 -0.71 -10.57 22.36
CA PRO A 219 -1.40 -9.95 21.24
C PRO A 219 -2.82 -9.54 21.67
N ALA A 220 -3.15 -8.27 21.48
CA ALA A 220 -4.50 -7.74 21.64
C ALA A 220 -5.07 -7.40 20.27
N ARG A 221 -6.14 -8.12 19.91
CA ARG A 221 -6.86 -7.96 18.65
C ARG A 221 -8.32 -7.69 18.94
N PHE A 222 -8.80 -6.51 18.57
CA PHE A 222 -10.20 -6.13 18.72
C PHE A 222 -10.60 -5.11 17.67
N ASP A 223 -11.86 -5.17 17.25
CA ASP A 223 -12.47 -4.23 16.31
C ASP A 223 -13.19 -3.13 17.09
N VAL A 224 -12.75 -1.88 16.92
CA VAL A 224 -13.37 -0.73 17.56
C VAL A 224 -14.43 -0.15 16.62
N PRO A 225 -15.72 -0.15 16.99
CA PRO A 225 -16.75 0.49 16.20
C PRO A 225 -16.58 2.01 16.28
N VAL A 226 -16.51 2.68 15.13
CA VAL A 226 -16.49 4.14 15.04
C VAL A 226 -17.74 4.66 14.36
N ASN A 227 -18.26 5.75 14.90
CA ASN A 227 -19.39 6.50 14.36
C ASN A 227 -18.95 7.96 14.25
N ILE A 228 -18.78 8.44 13.01
CA ILE A 228 -18.24 9.77 12.72
C ILE A 228 -19.34 10.59 12.02
N PRO A 229 -20.04 11.49 12.73
CA PRO A 229 -21.02 12.39 12.13
C PRO A 229 -20.32 13.40 11.21
N LEU A 230 -20.77 13.55 9.96
CA LEU A 230 -20.10 14.42 8.98
C LEU A 230 -20.05 15.88 9.42
N ARG A 231 -21.07 16.37 10.11
CA ARG A 231 -21.10 17.72 10.73
C ARG A 231 -19.99 17.97 11.76
N GLU A 232 -19.45 16.92 12.38
CA GLU A 232 -18.39 16.99 13.39
C GLU A 232 -16.99 16.81 12.77
N THR A 233 -16.92 16.57 11.46
CA THR A 233 -15.66 16.48 10.71
C THR A 233 -15.25 17.81 10.10
N GLU A 234 -14.03 17.87 9.57
CA GLU A 234 -13.52 19.01 8.79
C GLU A 234 -14.31 19.23 7.49
N LEU A 235 -15.09 18.26 7.02
CA LEU A 235 -15.94 18.40 5.82
C LEU A 235 -17.16 19.30 6.05
N SER A 236 -17.53 19.56 7.30
CA SER A 236 -18.63 20.47 7.65
C SER A 236 -18.44 21.88 7.09
N GLY A 237 -17.22 22.43 7.17
CA GLY A 237 -16.88 23.77 6.69
C GLY A 237 -17.08 23.94 5.17
N PRO A 238 -16.52 23.05 4.34
CA PRO A 238 -16.79 23.00 2.90
C PRO A 238 -18.28 22.90 2.57
N PHE A 239 -19.05 22.02 3.22
CA PHE A 239 -20.50 21.91 2.96
C PHE A 239 -21.26 23.19 3.32
N ALA A 240 -20.96 23.80 4.46
CA ALA A 240 -21.56 25.07 4.87
C ALA A 240 -21.19 26.22 3.93
N ARG A 241 -20.02 26.16 3.29
CA ARG A 241 -19.62 27.14 2.27
C ARG A 241 -20.41 26.94 0.97
N LEU A 242 -20.57 25.70 0.51
CA LEU A 242 -21.36 25.39 -0.68
C LEU A 242 -22.82 25.81 -0.51
N GLN A 243 -23.43 25.56 0.65
CA GLN A 243 -24.78 26.04 0.95
C GLN A 243 -24.90 27.56 0.84
N ARG A 244 -23.97 28.32 1.45
CA ARG A 244 -23.93 29.78 1.37
C ARG A 244 -23.75 30.32 -0.06
N LEU A 245 -23.10 29.57 -0.93
CA LEU A 245 -22.94 29.96 -2.34
C LEU A 245 -24.22 29.74 -3.16
N LEU A 246 -25.05 28.77 -2.78
CA LEU A 246 -26.31 28.43 -3.47
C LEU A 246 -27.52 29.19 -2.91
N GLU A 247 -27.45 29.66 -1.67
CA GLU A 247 -28.52 30.38 -0.98
C GLU A 247 -29.03 31.64 -1.71
N PRO A 248 -28.17 32.50 -2.31
CA PRO A 248 -28.62 33.63 -3.10
C PRO A 248 -29.39 33.20 -4.36
N ALA A 249 -28.92 32.15 -5.05
CA ALA A 249 -29.59 31.63 -6.24
C ALA A 249 -30.95 31.02 -5.89
N ALA A 250 -31.04 30.29 -4.77
CA ALA A 250 -32.30 29.74 -4.27
C ALA A 250 -33.30 30.84 -3.87
N THR A 251 -32.81 31.92 -3.28
CA THR A 251 -33.64 33.07 -2.87
C THR A 251 -34.15 33.83 -4.09
N PHE A 252 -33.28 34.11 -5.06
CA PHE A 252 -33.65 34.77 -6.32
C PHE A 252 -34.72 33.99 -7.07
N LEU A 253 -34.53 32.67 -7.20
CA LEU A 253 -35.47 31.80 -7.90
C LEU A 253 -36.82 31.69 -7.18
N ARG A 254 -36.89 31.85 -5.85
CA ARG A 254 -38.17 31.91 -5.09
C ARG A 254 -38.81 33.30 -5.08
N ALA A 255 -38.05 34.38 -5.23
CA ALA A 255 -38.58 35.74 -5.14
C ALA A 255 -39.46 36.11 -6.35
N ASP A 256 -39.23 35.48 -7.49
CA ASP A 256 -39.96 35.66 -8.76
C ASP A 256 -41.35 34.97 -8.77
N GLU A 257 -41.82 34.49 -7.61
CA GLU A 257 -43.12 33.84 -7.41
C GLU A 257 -44.22 34.84 -6.93
N ARG A 258 -43.90 36.13 -6.82
CA ARG A 258 -44.80 37.19 -6.33
C ARG A 258 -45.18 38.22 -7.39
#